data_AF-X1L3E1-F1
#
_entry.id   AF-X1L3E1-F1
#
_cell.length_a   1.000
_cell.length_b   1.000
_cell.length_c   1.000
_cell.angle_alpha   90.00
_cell.angle_beta   90.00
_cell.angle_gamma   90.00
#
_symmetry.space_group_name_H-M   'P 1'
#
loop_
_entity.id
_entity.type
_entity.pdbx_description
1 polymer ?
#
loop_
_entity_poly.entity_id
_entity_poly.type
_entity_poly.pdbx_seq_one_letter_code
_entity_poly.pdbx_strand_id
1 'polypeptide(L)' 'MRGKRFLYFKDEVKEALESRKPVVALESTLISHGFPYPENLKVAGEMEDIVRGYGVVPATIAVIGGKIKVGLTGGELEF' A
#
# COMPACT_ATOMS: atom_id res chain seq x y z
N MET A 1 -8.54 -2.30 21.80
CA MET A 1 -8.09 -3.56 21.18
C MET A 1 -6.57 -3.54 21.00
N ARG A 2 -5.88 -4.63 21.38
CA ARG A 2 -4.39 -4.74 21.39
C ARG A 2 -3.73 -4.56 20.01
N GLY A 3 -4.46 -4.77 18.91
CA GLY A 3 -3.94 -4.72 17.54
C GLY A 3 -3.65 -3.32 16.98
N LYS A 4 -4.28 -2.25 17.51
CA LYS A 4 -4.07 -0.88 16.97
C LYS A 4 -2.62 -0.39 17.04
N ARG A 5 -1.79 -0.95 17.93
CA ARG A 5 -0.38 -0.56 18.06
C ARG A 5 0.50 -1.02 16.91
N PHE A 6 0.04 -1.98 16.12
CA PHE A 6 0.81 -2.53 15.00
C PHE A 6 0.33 -2.02 13.64
N LEU A 7 -0.82 -1.34 13.58
CA LEU A 7 -1.37 -0.79 12.35
C LEU A 7 -0.91 0.66 12.14
N TYR A 8 -0.37 0.93 10.96
CA TYR A 8 0.07 2.25 10.54
C TYR A 8 -0.53 2.53 9.17
N PHE A 9 -1.30 3.60 9.06
CA PHE A 9 -1.88 4.06 7.80
C PHE A 9 -1.02 5.20 7.26
N LYS A 10 -0.75 5.20 5.96
CA LYS A 10 -0.29 6.40 5.25
C LYS A 10 -1.39 7.46 5.32
N ASP A 11 -1.01 8.73 5.39
CA ASP A 11 -1.96 9.85 5.59
C ASP A 11 -3.09 9.85 4.54
N GLU A 12 -2.75 9.63 3.26
CA GLU A 12 -3.71 9.52 2.15
C GLU A 12 -4.80 8.46 2.41
N VAL A 13 -4.42 7.28 2.92
CA VAL A 13 -5.36 6.20 3.22
C VAL A 13 -6.21 6.54 4.43
N LYS A 14 -5.60 7.12 5.46
CA LYS A 14 -6.31 7.53 6.68
C LYS A 14 -7.39 8.57 6.34
N GLU A 15 -7.03 9.60 5.58
CA GLU A 15 -7.97 10.63 5.12
C GLU A 15 -9.09 10.04 4.25
N ALA A 16 -8.76 9.11 3.36
CA ALA A 16 -9.76 8.44 2.53
C ALA A 16 -10.80 7.68 3.38
N LEU A 17 -10.34 6.93 4.38
CA LEU A 17 -11.22 6.18 5.28
C LEU A 17 -12.09 7.12 6.14
N GLU A 18 -11.50 8.19 6.70
CA GLU A 18 -12.24 9.18 7.51
C GLU A 18 -13.30 9.94 6.68
N SER A 19 -12.98 10.23 5.41
CA SER A 19 -13.89 10.90 4.47
C SER A 19 -14.82 9.95 3.71
N ARG A 20 -14.81 8.64 4.03
CA ARG A 20 -15.58 7.60 3.33
C ARG A 20 -15.36 7.55 1.82
N LYS A 21 -14.16 7.92 1.37
CA LYS A 21 -13.72 7.70 -0.01
C LYS A 21 -13.40 6.21 -0.21
N PRO A 22 -13.61 5.67 -1.42
CA PRO A 22 -13.26 4.28 -1.70
C PRO A 22 -11.75 4.07 -1.59
N VAL A 23 -11.38 2.92 -1.02
CA VAL A 23 -9.99 2.47 -0.86
C VAL A 23 -9.89 1.06 -1.42
N VAL A 24 -8.85 0.77 -2.19
CA VAL A 24 -8.52 -0.57 -2.69
C VAL A 24 -7.23 -1.04 -2.04
N ALA A 25 -7.29 -2.16 -1.34
CA ALA A 25 -6.10 -2.81 -0.79
C ALA A 25 -5.35 -3.55 -1.90
N LEU A 26 -4.02 -3.42 -1.93
CA LEU A 26 -3.12 -4.14 -2.83
C LEU A 26 -2.15 -4.99 -2.00
N GLU A 27 -1.83 -6.19 -2.47
CA GLU A 27 -0.90 -7.09 -1.77
C GLU A 27 0.57 -6.77 -2.05
N SER A 28 1.47 -7.05 -1.08
CA SER A 28 2.92 -6.93 -1.27
C SER A 28 3.58 -8.19 -1.83
N THR A 29 2.94 -9.37 -1.75
CA THR A 29 3.57 -10.65 -2.15
C THR A 29 3.93 -10.67 -3.63
N LEU A 30 3.06 -10.14 -4.51
CA LEU A 30 3.36 -9.96 -5.93
C LEU A 30 4.62 -9.09 -6.15
N ILE A 31 4.84 -8.07 -5.31
CA ILE A 31 6.00 -7.17 -5.39
C ILE A 31 7.27 -7.88 -4.92
N SER A 32 7.20 -8.65 -3.83
CA SER A 32 8.37 -9.31 -3.25
C SER A 32 8.80 -10.59 -4.00
N HIS A 33 7.85 -11.31 -4.59
CA HIS A 33 8.11 -12.66 -5.14
C HIS A 33 7.53 -12.89 -6.55
N GLY A 34 6.71 -11.98 -7.07
CA GLY A 34 6.06 -12.15 -8.38
C GLY A 34 6.91 -11.66 -9.55
N PHE A 35 7.75 -10.65 -9.34
CA PHE A 35 8.57 -10.02 -10.40
C PHE A 35 10.01 -9.80 -9.93
N PRO A 36 11.00 -9.88 -10.83
CA PRO A 36 12.38 -9.51 -10.51
C PRO A 36 12.51 -8.00 -10.28
N TYR A 37 13.50 -7.59 -9.49
CA TYR A 37 13.90 -6.19 -9.44
C TYR A 37 14.56 -5.77 -10.76
N PRO A 38 14.29 -4.56 -11.31
CA PRO A 38 13.44 -3.48 -10.78
C PRO A 38 11.98 -3.52 -11.27
N GLU A 39 11.57 -4.55 -12.01
CA GLU A 39 10.24 -4.67 -12.60
C GLU A 39 9.14 -4.71 -11.52
N ASN A 40 9.41 -5.33 -10.38
CA ASN A 40 8.49 -5.33 -9.24
C ASN A 40 8.03 -3.94 -8.79
N LEU A 41 8.93 -2.95 -8.73
CA LEU A 41 8.61 -1.57 -8.36
C LEU A 41 7.76 -0.88 -9.42
N LYS A 42 8.08 -1.15 -10.70
CA LYS A 42 7.31 -0.63 -11.83
C LYS A 42 5.88 -1.18 -11.79
N VAL A 43 5.72 -2.49 -11.62
CA VAL A 43 4.40 -3.13 -11.52
C VAL A 43 3.62 -2.60 -10.32
N ALA A 44 4.26 -2.44 -9.16
CA ALA A 44 3.63 -1.85 -7.98
C ALA A 44 3.08 -0.44 -8.27
N GLY A 45 3.89 0.41 -8.91
CA GLY A 45 3.49 1.76 -9.33
C GLY A 45 2.33 1.74 -10.32
N GLU A 46 2.42 0.90 -11.37
CA GLU A 46 1.36 0.76 -12.39
C GLU A 46 0.03 0.30 -11.77
N MET A 47 0.06 -0.64 -10.83
CA MET A 47 -1.14 -1.08 -10.12
C MET A 47 -1.77 0.05 -9.30
N GLU A 48 -0.96 0.83 -8.58
CA GLU A 48 -1.48 1.97 -7.84
C GLU A 48 -2.06 3.05 -8.76
N ASP A 49 -1.41 3.33 -9.89
CA ASP A 49 -1.85 4.32 -10.88
C ASP A 49 -3.17 3.91 -11.54
N ILE A 50 -3.35 2.62 -11.84
CA ILE A 50 -4.63 2.10 -12.34
C ILE A 50 -5.74 2.38 -11.33
N VAL A 51 -5.51 2.09 -10.04
CA VAL A 51 -6.50 2.34 -8.98
C VAL A 51 -6.81 3.84 -8.87
N ARG A 52 -5.79 4.71 -8.88
CA ARG A 52 -5.98 6.16 -8.86
C ARG A 52 -6.74 6.66 -10.08
N GLY A 53 -6.56 6.05 -11.25
CA GLY A 53 -7.30 6.36 -12.48
C GLY A 53 -8.81 6.18 -12.35
N TYR A 54 -9.27 5.32 -11.43
CA TYR A 54 -10.69 5.16 -11.09
C TYR A 54 -11.19 6.11 -9.99
N GLY A 55 -10.36 7.06 -9.55
CA GLY A 55 -10.71 7.97 -8.44
C GLY A 55 -10.72 7.29 -7.07
N VAL A 56 -10.04 6.14 -6.95
CA VAL A 56 -9.97 5.32 -5.74
C VAL A 56 -8.59 5.45 -5.12
N VAL A 57 -8.50 5.42 -3.79
CA VAL A 57 -7.21 5.50 -3.09
C VAL A 57 -6.60 4.10 -2.98
N PRO A 58 -5.40 3.84 -3.55
CA PRO A 58 -4.72 2.58 -3.36
C PRO A 58 -4.08 2.49 -1.97
N ALA A 59 -4.09 1.29 -1.40
CA ALA A 59 -3.44 0.98 -0.15
C ALA A 59 -2.65 -0.33 -0.30
N THR A 60 -1.42 -0.25 -0.80
CA THR A 60 -0.49 -1.38 -0.76
C THR A 60 -0.18 -1.75 0.70
N ILE A 61 -0.33 -3.03 1.05
CA ILE A 61 -0.18 -3.52 2.43
C ILE A 61 1.04 -4.42 2.54
N ALA A 62 1.91 -4.12 3.50
CA ALA A 62 3.08 -4.92 3.81
C ALA A 62 3.36 -4.94 5.33
N VAL A 63 4.19 -5.89 5.76
CA VAL A 63 4.76 -5.90 7.12
C VAL A 63 6.20 -5.41 7.04
N ILE A 64 6.46 -4.22 7.58
CA ILE A 64 7.78 -3.57 7.58
C ILE A 64 8.19 -3.27 9.02
N GLY A 65 9.34 -3.78 9.44
CA GLY A 65 9.86 -3.57 10.80
C GLY A 65 8.88 -4.01 11.91
N GLY A 66 8.14 -5.11 11.69
CA GLY A 66 7.14 -5.61 12.64
C GLY A 66 5.85 -4.80 12.71
N LYS A 67 5.63 -3.86 11.78
CA LYS A 67 4.43 -3.03 11.68
C LYS A 67 3.65 -3.38 10.42
N ILE A 68 2.33 -3.48 10.53
CA ILE A 68 1.41 -3.60 9.40
C ILE A 68 1.20 -2.21 8.84
N LYS A 69 1.74 -1.98 7.65
CA LYS A 69 1.66 -0.71 6.92
C LYS A 69 0.51 -0.81 5.92
N VAL A 70 -0.37 0.19 5.93
CA VAL A 70 -1.52 0.29 5.04
C VAL A 70 -1.35 1.55 4.19
N GLY A 71 -0.99 1.34 2.93
CA GLY A 71 -0.38 2.36 2.07
C GLY A 71 1.12 2.45 2.35
N LEU A 72 1.92 2.40 1.29
CA LEU A 72 3.39 2.48 1.37
C LEU A 72 3.91 3.80 0.79
N THR A 73 5.07 4.21 1.27
CA THR A 73 5.91 5.24 0.63
C THR A 73 6.83 4.60 -0.40
N GLY A 74 7.42 5.40 -1.30
CA GLY A 74 8.38 4.89 -2.29
C GLY A 74 9.55 4.15 -1.65
N GLY A 75 10.13 4.72 -0.58
CA GLY A 75 11.21 4.07 0.16
C GLY A 75 10.79 2.79 0.90
N GLU A 76 9.50 2.64 1.25
CA GLU A 76 8.97 1.39 1.82
C GLU A 76 8.67 0.33 0.75
N LEU A 77 8.43 0.72 -0.50
CA LEU A 77 8.31 -0.20 -1.63
C LEU A 77 9.68 -0.76 -2.05
N GLU A 78 10.76 0.00 -1.83
CA GLU A 78 12.13 -0.38 -2.13
C GLU A 78 12.82 -1.22 -1.05
N PHE A 79 12.18 -1.39 0.12
CA PHE A 79 12.73 -2.10 1.28
C PHE A 79 12.74 -3.63 1.11
#